data_AF-A0A6M0BBM3-F1
#
_entry.id   AF-A0A6M0BBM3-F1
#
_cell.length_a   1.000
_cell.length_b   1.000
_cell.length_c   1.000
_cell.angle_alpha   90.00
_cell.angle_beta   90.00
_cell.angle_gamma   90.00
#
_symmetry.space_group_name_H-M   'P 1'
#
loop_
_entity.id
_entity.type
_entity.pdbx_description
1 polymer ?
#
loop_
_entity_poly.entity_id
_entity_poly.type
_entity_poly.pdbx_seq_one_letter_code
_entity_poly.pdbx_strand_id
1 'polypeptide(L)'
;YIWPGTFRMVYMPEFIDAVKESPFEIQAIYNDRRNYYLWAKGMYERWMEKKADIIDKSNEQIWRTFRILFAATAGTMNKSSYDSTAYRVVLELPEDHKSLQ
;
A
#
# COMPACT_ATOMS: atom_id res chain seq x y z
N TYR A 1 -14.13 6.23 5.26
CA TYR A 1 -14.44 5.10 6.18
C TYR A 1 -13.18 4.42 6.71
N ILE A 2 -12.19 4.07 5.88
CA ILE A 2 -10.97 3.39 6.34
C ILE A 2 -9.89 4.38 6.79
N TRP A 3 -9.57 5.36 5.95
CA TRP A 3 -8.60 6.41 6.25
C TRP A 3 -9.33 7.75 6.32
N PRO A 4 -9.69 8.24 7.52
CA PRO A 4 -10.33 9.54 7.68
C PRO A 4 -9.32 10.69 7.50
N GLY A 5 -9.82 11.92 7.32
CA GLY A 5 -9.00 13.12 7.23
C GLY A 5 -8.35 13.32 5.87
N THR A 6 -7.15 13.90 5.86
CA THR A 6 -6.41 14.32 4.65
C THR A 6 -5.62 13.19 3.99
N PHE A 7 -6.02 11.94 4.20
CA PHE A 7 -5.33 10.81 3.59
C PHE A 7 -5.34 10.90 2.07
N ARG A 8 -4.17 10.76 1.46
CA ARG A 8 -3.99 10.61 0.01
C ARG A 8 -2.98 9.52 -0.28
N MET A 9 -3.19 8.79 -1.36
CA MET A 9 -2.17 7.89 -1.87
C MET A 9 -0.95 8.70 -2.32
N VAL A 10 0.23 8.10 -2.22
CA VAL A 10 1.46 8.72 -2.72
C VAL A 10 1.33 8.88 -4.23
N TYR A 11 1.50 10.12 -4.70
CA TYR A 11 1.58 10.43 -6.12
C TYR A 11 3.05 10.40 -6.53
N MET A 12 3.43 9.44 -7.39
CA MET A 12 4.84 9.20 -7.67
C MET A 12 5.59 10.42 -8.22
N PRO A 13 5.04 11.24 -9.13
CA PRO A 13 5.73 12.45 -9.59
C PRO A 13 6.10 13.40 -8.43
N GLU A 14 5.16 13.71 -7.53
CA GLU A 14 5.43 14.54 -6.34
C GLU A 14 6.47 13.89 -5.41
N PHE A 15 6.41 12.57 -5.24
CA PHE A 15 7.40 11.85 -4.46
C PHE A 15 8.80 11.95 -5.08
N ILE A 16 8.93 11.77 -6.39
CA ILE A 16 10.20 11.88 -7.10
C ILE A 16 10.76 13.30 -6.98
N ASP A 17 9.92 14.32 -7.14
CA ASP A 17 10.34 15.72 -6.98
C ASP A 17 10.81 16.00 -5.55
N ALA A 18 10.11 15.48 -4.54
CA ALA A 18 10.55 15.58 -3.15
C ALA A 18 11.89 14.87 -2.89
N VAL A 19 12.17 13.74 -3.55
CA VAL A 19 13.45 13.04 -3.42
C VAL A 19 14.60 13.83 -4.06
N LYS A 20 14.37 14.51 -5.19
CA LYS A 20 15.38 15.38 -5.82
C LYS A 20 15.87 16.50 -4.91
N GLU A 21 14.98 17.03 -4.07
CA GLU A 21 15.30 18.08 -3.09
C GLU A 21 15.87 17.51 -1.77
N SER A 22 16.07 16.19 -1.70
CA SER A 22 16.60 15.48 -0.53
C SER A 22 18.04 15.01 -0.76
N PRO A 23 18.78 14.62 0.29
CA PRO A 23 20.12 14.05 0.12
C PRO A 23 20.12 12.58 -0.36
N PHE A 24 18.95 12.00 -0.64
CA PHE A 24 18.85 10.61 -1.08
C PHE A 24 18.85 10.46 -2.60
N GLU A 25 19.47 9.38 -3.06
CA GLU A 25 19.40 8.90 -4.43
C GLU A 25 18.43 7.71 -4.54
N ILE A 26 17.70 7.65 -5.65
CA ILE A 26 16.82 6.52 -5.97
C ILE A 26 17.66 5.43 -6.61
N GLN A 27 17.85 4.33 -5.90
CA GLN A 27 18.60 3.18 -6.40
C GLN A 27 17.74 2.21 -7.20
N ALA A 28 16.46 2.06 -6.81
CA ALA A 28 15.54 1.17 -7.50
C ALA A 28 14.08 1.53 -7.24
N ILE A 29 13.24 1.22 -8.23
CA ILE A 29 11.78 1.24 -8.11
C ILE A 29 11.24 -0.11 -8.58
N TYR A 30 10.61 -0.84 -7.67
CA TYR A 30 9.95 -2.11 -7.95
C TYR A 30 8.44 -1.94 -7.91
N ASN A 31 7.75 -2.50 -8.91
CA ASN A 31 6.30 -2.55 -8.89
C ASN A 31 5.82 -3.85 -8.23
N ASP A 32 5.53 -3.78 -6.94
CA ASP A 32 5.08 -4.89 -6.10
C ASP A 32 3.55 -5.07 -6.14
N ARG A 33 2.85 -4.58 -7.18
CA ARG A 33 1.39 -4.73 -7.37
C ARG A 33 0.91 -6.14 -7.13
N ARG A 34 1.59 -7.14 -7.70
CA ARG A 34 1.19 -8.55 -7.57
C ARG A 34 1.25 -9.00 -6.12
N ASN A 35 2.25 -8.56 -5.37
CA ASN A 35 2.39 -8.88 -3.95
C ASN A 35 1.23 -8.26 -3.16
N TYR A 36 0.87 -7.01 -3.48
CA TYR A 36 -0.26 -6.32 -2.87
C TYR A 36 -1.61 -6.99 -3.18
N TYR A 37 -1.79 -7.49 -4.41
CA TYR A 37 -2.94 -8.31 -4.80
C TYR A 37 -3.05 -9.58 -3.95
N LEU A 38 -1.96 -10.34 -3.83
CA LEU A 38 -1.93 -11.59 -3.08
C LEU A 38 -2.21 -11.35 -1.59
N TRP A 39 -1.64 -10.28 -1.02
CA TRP A 39 -1.93 -9.87 0.35
C TRP A 39 -3.43 -9.55 0.53
N ALA A 40 -4.00 -8.69 -0.31
CA ALA A 40 -5.40 -8.27 -0.18
C ALA A 40 -6.37 -9.44 -0.37
N LYS A 41 -6.11 -10.31 -1.36
CA LYS A 41 -6.88 -11.54 -1.58
C LYS A 41 -6.82 -12.46 -0.36
N GLY A 42 -5.62 -12.73 0.16
CA GLY A 42 -5.47 -13.58 1.34
C GLY A 42 -6.12 -13.00 2.60
N MET A 43 -6.10 -11.68 2.75
CA MET A 43 -6.84 -11.00 3.83
C MET A 43 -8.35 -11.16 3.66
N TYR A 44 -8.87 -10.98 2.44
CA TYR A 44 -10.30 -11.20 2.15
C TYR A 44 -10.73 -12.62 2.52
N GLU A 45 -9.99 -13.64 2.07
CA GLU A 45 -10.31 -15.06 2.33
C GLU A 45 -10.39 -15.34 3.84
N ARG A 46 -9.36 -14.97 4.60
CA ARG A 46 -9.34 -15.13 6.07
C ARG A 46 -10.45 -14.33 6.77
N TRP A 47 -10.79 -13.14 6.25
CA TRP A 47 -11.85 -12.28 6.81
C TRP A 47 -13.23 -12.88 6.63
N MET A 48 -13.46 -13.57 5.50
CA MET A 48 -14.70 -14.28 5.24
C MET A 48 -14.85 -15.52 6.12
N GLU A 49 -13.78 -16.29 6.31
CA GLU A 49 -13.76 -17.49 7.18
C GLU A 49 -14.02 -17.15 8.65
N LYS A 50 -13.54 -15.99 9.12
CA LYS A 50 -13.63 -15.58 10.53
C LYS A 50 -14.82 -14.67 10.85
N LYS A 51 -15.85 -14.64 9.99
CA LYS A 51 -17.00 -13.72 10.15
C LYS A 51 -17.57 -13.69 11.57
N ALA A 52 -17.90 -14.86 12.13
CA ALA A 52 -18.55 -14.96 13.44
C ALA A 52 -17.67 -14.37 14.55
N ASP A 53 -16.39 -14.77 14.60
CA ASP A 53 -15.41 -14.28 15.58
C ASP A 53 -15.17 -12.77 15.47
N ILE A 54 -15.13 -12.23 14.25
CA ILE A 54 -14.96 -10.80 14.02
C ILE A 54 -16.17 -10.01 14.50
N ILE A 55 -17.40 -10.47 14.18
CA ILE A 55 -18.62 -9.78 14.58
C ILE A 55 -18.76 -9.78 16.11
N ASP A 56 -18.46 -10.91 16.76
CA ASP A 56 -18.46 -11.04 18.22
C ASP A 56 -17.49 -10.05 18.89
N LYS A 57 -16.27 -9.93 18.36
CA LYS A 57 -15.24 -9.01 18.86
C LYS A 57 -15.42 -7.55 18.44
N SER A 58 -16.35 -7.27 17.53
CA SER A 58 -16.53 -5.93 16.97
C SER A 58 -18.01 -5.64 16.67
N ASN A 59 -18.41 -5.70 15.40
CA ASN A 59 -19.80 -5.67 14.94
C ASN A 59 -19.89 -5.99 13.45
N GLU A 60 -21.11 -6.16 12.94
CA GLU A 60 -21.35 -6.45 11.53
C GLU A 60 -20.92 -5.31 10.59
N GLN A 61 -21.02 -4.05 11.02
CA GLN A 61 -20.62 -2.92 10.19
C GLN A 61 -19.11 -2.94 9.89
N ILE A 62 -18.27 -3.19 10.91
CA ILE A 62 -16.82 -3.34 10.75
C ILE A 62 -16.51 -4.51 9.82
N TRP A 63 -17.16 -5.66 10.03
CA TRP A 63 -16.97 -6.82 9.17
C TRP A 63 -17.29 -6.50 7.69
N ARG A 64 -18.41 -5.82 7.41
CA ARG A 64 -18.81 -5.42 6.05
C ARG A 64 -17.84 -4.41 5.44
N THR A 65 -17.41 -3.41 6.22
CA THR A 65 -16.48 -2.38 5.77
C THR A 65 -15.12 -2.97 5.37
N PHE A 66 -14.55 -3.85 6.18
CA PHE A 66 -13.27 -4.49 5.86
C PHE A 66 -13.38 -5.55 4.76
N ARG A 67 -14.52 -6.24 4.65
CA ARG A 67 -14.81 -7.10 3.49
C ARG A 67 -14.70 -6.31 2.18
N ILE A 68 -15.33 -5.13 2.13
CA ILE A 68 -15.28 -4.25 0.95
C ILE A 68 -13.86 -3.75 0.71
N LEU A 69 -13.14 -3.34 1.76
CA LEU A 69 -11.75 -2.89 1.65
C LEU A 69 -10.88 -3.95 0.96
N PHE A 70 -10.84 -5.18 1.49
CA PHE A 70 -9.96 -6.22 0.93
C PHE A 70 -10.37 -6.63 -0.48
N ALA A 71 -11.67 -6.76 -0.75
CA ALA A 71 -12.17 -7.09 -2.08
C ALA A 71 -11.83 -6.00 -3.11
N ALA A 72 -12.05 -4.72 -2.75
CA ALA A 72 -11.75 -3.59 -3.62
C ALA A 72 -10.25 -3.47 -3.87
N THR A 73 -9.41 -3.58 -2.83
CA THR A 73 -7.95 -3.54 -3.00
C THR A 73 -7.45 -4.69 -3.87
N ALA A 74 -7.95 -5.91 -3.68
CA ALA A 74 -7.62 -7.03 -4.55
C ALA A 74 -8.07 -6.75 -6.00
N GLY A 75 -9.28 -6.22 -6.20
CA GLY A 75 -9.79 -5.83 -7.51
C GLY A 75 -8.89 -4.81 -8.21
N THR A 76 -8.51 -3.73 -7.51
CA THR A 76 -7.61 -2.68 -8.00
C THR A 76 -6.25 -3.24 -8.41
N MET A 77 -5.70 -4.18 -7.65
CA MET A 77 -4.35 -4.73 -7.88
C MET A 77 -4.32 -5.93 -8.85
N ASN A 78 -5.48 -6.47 -9.25
CA ASN A 78 -5.56 -7.71 -10.04
C ASN A 78 -5.02 -7.55 -11.47
N LYS A 79 -5.15 -6.37 -12.07
CA LYS A 79 -4.70 -6.07 -13.43
C LYS A 79 -3.69 -4.93 -13.42
N SER A 80 -2.87 -4.87 -14.47
CA SER A 80 -2.04 -3.69 -14.71
C SER A 80 -2.92 -2.45 -14.83
N SER A 81 -2.55 -1.38 -14.14
CA SER A 81 -3.24 -0.09 -14.13
C SER A 81 -2.19 1.03 -14.11
N TYR A 82 -2.50 2.15 -14.76
CA TYR A 82 -1.72 3.37 -14.65
C TYR A 82 -2.25 4.31 -13.56
N ASP A 83 -3.42 4.00 -12.98
CA ASP A 83 -4.10 4.83 -11.98
C ASP A 83 -3.66 4.51 -10.56
N SER A 84 -3.39 3.23 -10.27
CA SER A 84 -2.99 2.77 -8.94
C SER A 84 -2.10 1.53 -8.98
N THR A 85 -1.13 1.51 -8.07
CA THR A 85 -0.19 0.40 -7.91
C THR A 85 0.48 0.45 -6.53
N ALA A 86 1.32 -0.54 -6.22
CA ALA A 86 2.17 -0.54 -5.03
C ALA A 86 3.64 -0.52 -5.46
N TYR A 87 4.33 0.59 -5.22
CA TYR A 87 5.77 0.70 -5.49
C TYR A 87 6.57 0.46 -4.21
N ARG A 88 7.68 -0.27 -4.35
CA ARG A 88 8.77 -0.30 -3.38
C ARG A 88 9.93 0.50 -3.96
N VAL A 89 10.26 1.59 -3.29
CA VAL A 89 11.36 2.48 -3.69
C VAL A 89 12.53 2.26 -2.73
N VAL A 90 13.72 2.08 -3.29
CA VAL A 90 14.97 2.00 -2.53
C VAL A 90 15.68 3.34 -2.64
N LEU A 91 15.91 3.97 -1.49
CA LEU A 91 16.60 5.23 -1.35
C LEU A 91 17.89 5.00 -0.57
N GLU A 92 19.00 5.58 -1.04
CA GLU A 92 20.28 5.54 -0.36
C GLU A 92 20.92 6.92 -0.33
N LEU A 93 21.71 7.21 0.69
CA LEU A 93 22.60 8.37 0.65
C LEU A 93 23.69 8.10 -0.40
N PRO A 94 24.14 9.11 -1.16
CA PRO A 94 25.24 8.93 -2.08
C PRO A 94 26.53 8.56 -1.34
N GLU A 95 27.40 7.81 -2.01
CA GLU A 95 28.60 7.21 -1.40
C GLU A 95 29.56 8.27 -0.84
N ASP A 96 29.64 9.45 -1.46
CA ASP A 96 30.43 10.57 -0.97
C ASP A 96 29.87 11.13 0.35
N HIS A 97 28.55 11.12 0.55
CA HIS A 97 27.90 11.53 1.78
C HIS A 97 28.15 10.55 2.93
N LYS A 98 28.25 9.25 2.65
CA LYS A 98 28.59 8.21 3.64
C LYS A 98 30.02 8.38 4.19
N SER A 99 30.93 8.97 3.39
CA SER A 99 32.33 9.18 3.77
C SER A 99 32.59 10.39 4.69
N LEU A 100 31.58 11.25 4.88
CA LEU A 100 31.64 12.46 5.72
C LEU A 100 31.14 12.23 7.17
N GLN A 101 30.73 11.01 7.51
CA GLN A 101 30.32 10.57 8.86
C GLN A 101 31.39 9.68 9.49
#